data_AF-A0A1H6AHM3-F1
#
_entry.id   AF-A0A1H6AHM3-F1
#
_cell.length_a   1.000
_cell.length_b   1.000
_cell.length_c   1.000
_cell.angle_alpha   90.00
_cell.angle_beta   90.00
_cell.angle_gamma   90.00
#
_symmetry.space_group_name_H-M   'P 1'
#
loop_
_entity.id
_entity.type
_entity.pdbx_description
1 polymer ?
#
loop_
_entity_poly.entity_id
_entity_poly.type
_entity_poly.pdbx_seq_one_letter_code
_entity_poly.pdbx_strand_id
1 'polypeptide(L)'
;MLAARNAAHFGAPAASPATWEYAGGADAALGQLEAQLDLWLAGVARLGDEGLRVPVGAEEPFPDAPMADLVLHIHRELIHHLSEVCLLRDLYRHQAHAPTSGGIR
;
A
#
# COMPACT_ATOMS: atom_id res chain seq x y z
N MET A 1 0.37 1.22 -7.09
CA MET A 1 1.39 0.74 -6.12
C MET A 1 1.84 1.91 -5.27
N LEU A 2 1.99 1.74 -3.95
CA LEU A 2 2.39 2.83 -3.05
C LEU A 2 3.76 3.43 -3.44
N ALA A 3 4.73 2.59 -3.81
CA ALA A 3 6.04 3.05 -4.27
C ALA A 3 5.98 3.94 -5.52
N ALA A 4 5.12 3.62 -6.48
CA ALA A 4 4.92 4.46 -7.66
C ALA A 4 4.34 5.84 -7.28
N ARG A 5 3.45 5.90 -6.27
CA ARG A 5 2.91 7.16 -5.75
C ARG A 5 3.95 7.97 -4.99
N ASN A 6 4.77 7.32 -4.18
CA ASN A 6 5.91 7.95 -3.52
C ASN A 6 6.92 8.52 -4.53
N ALA A 7 7.15 7.81 -5.65
CA ALA A 7 8.03 8.29 -6.71
C ALA A 7 7.47 9.53 -7.41
N ALA A 8 6.19 9.50 -7.76
CA ALA A 8 5.51 10.61 -8.43
C ALA A 8 5.42 11.88 -7.55
N HIS A 9 5.13 11.73 -6.26
CA HIS A 9 4.71 12.87 -5.42
C HIS A 9 5.69 13.24 -4.30
N PHE A 10 6.53 12.31 -3.84
CA PHE A 10 7.35 12.49 -2.63
C PHE A 10 8.85 12.21 -2.83
N GLY A 11 9.31 12.13 -4.09
CA GLY A 11 10.73 12.07 -4.43
C GLY A 11 11.39 10.71 -4.17
N ALA A 12 10.61 9.63 -4.05
CA ALA A 12 11.17 8.29 -3.98
C ALA A 12 11.75 7.84 -5.34
N PRO A 13 12.64 6.82 -5.35
CA PRO A 13 13.13 6.26 -6.60
C PRO A 13 12.00 5.78 -7.52
N ALA A 14 12.21 5.89 -8.83
CA ALA A 14 11.23 5.47 -9.83
C ALA A 14 10.82 4.01 -9.62
N ALA A 15 9.51 3.79 -9.58
CA ALA A 15 8.92 2.48 -9.32
C ALA A 15 7.75 2.23 -10.27
N SER A 16 7.69 1.03 -10.83
CA SER A 16 6.56 0.57 -11.66
C SER A 16 6.28 -0.90 -11.36
N PRO A 17 5.06 -1.40 -11.60
CA PRO A 17 4.77 -2.83 -11.44
C PRO A 17 5.72 -3.76 -12.22
N ALA A 18 6.27 -3.28 -13.34
CA ALA A 18 7.17 -4.05 -14.21
C ALA A 18 8.62 -4.08 -13.72
N THR A 19 9.06 -3.07 -12.98
CA THR A 19 10.45 -2.91 -12.52
C THR A 19 10.62 -3.10 -11.02
N TRP A 20 9.51 -3.18 -10.27
CA TRP A 20 9.55 -3.30 -8.82
C TRP A 20 10.00 -4.69 -8.39
N GLU A 21 11.03 -4.72 -7.53
CA GLU A 21 11.49 -5.94 -6.88
C GLU A 21 10.58 -6.26 -5.70
N TYR A 22 9.63 -7.17 -5.92
CA TYR A 22 8.73 -7.64 -4.86
C TYR A 22 9.49 -8.51 -3.87
N ALA A 23 9.27 -8.29 -2.57
CA ALA A 23 9.87 -9.07 -1.52
C ALA A 23 9.57 -10.58 -1.66
N GLY A 24 10.60 -11.42 -1.51
CA GLY A 24 10.50 -12.87 -1.62
C GLY A 24 10.07 -13.59 -0.32
N GLY A 25 9.82 -12.87 0.77
CA GLY A 25 9.47 -13.45 2.07
C GLY A 25 8.78 -12.45 2.99
N ALA A 26 8.18 -12.97 4.08
CA ALA A 26 7.32 -12.18 4.97
C ALA A 26 8.05 -11.00 5.64
N ASP A 27 9.24 -11.24 6.20
CA ASP A 27 10.02 -10.18 6.88
C ASP A 27 10.42 -9.07 5.90
N ALA A 28 10.88 -9.46 4.71
CA ALA A 28 11.23 -8.51 3.66
C ALA A 28 9.99 -7.74 3.16
N ALA A 29 8.83 -8.39 3.06
CA ALA A 29 7.59 -7.74 2.64
C ALA A 29 7.10 -6.73 3.67
N LEU A 30 7.21 -7.05 4.97
CA LEU A 30 6.86 -6.12 6.04
C LEU A 30 7.81 -4.92 6.03
N GLY A 31 9.12 -5.14 5.94
CA GLY A 31 10.10 -4.04 5.85
C GLY A 31 9.88 -3.17 4.61
N GLN A 32 9.53 -3.77 3.47
CA GLN A 32 9.20 -3.04 2.25
C GLN A 32 7.92 -2.19 2.42
N LEU A 33 6.89 -2.72 3.10
CA LEU A 33 5.67 -1.99 3.41
C LEU A 33 5.96 -0.80 4.34
N GLU A 34 6.67 -1.03 5.44
CA GLU A 34 7.00 -0.02 6.44
C GLU A 34 7.80 1.13 5.82
N ALA A 35 8.84 0.83 5.03
CA ALA A 35 9.63 1.85 4.35
C ALA A 35 8.80 2.71 3.40
N GLN A 36 7.87 2.12 2.66
CA GLN A 36 6.99 2.87 1.76
C GLN A 36 5.92 3.66 2.50
N LEU A 37 5.43 3.15 3.63
CA LEU A 37 4.47 3.85 4.48
C LEU A 37 5.11 5.06 5.15
N ASP A 38 6.33 4.94 5.67
CA ASP A 38 7.07 6.04 6.28
C ASP A 38 7.30 7.20 5.29
N LEU A 39 7.72 6.87 4.06
CA LEU A 39 7.89 7.85 2.99
C LEU A 39 6.58 8.56 2.65
N TRP A 40 5.49 7.78 2.54
CA TRP A 40 4.16 8.30 2.22
C TRP A 40 3.66 9.23 3.33
N LEU A 41 3.68 8.78 4.59
CA LEU A 41 3.20 9.56 5.73
C LEU A 41 4.03 10.83 5.93
N ALA A 42 5.36 10.75 5.80
CA ALA A 42 6.21 11.93 5.86
C ALA A 42 5.93 12.90 4.70
N GLY A 43 5.67 12.39 3.51
CA GLY A 43 5.27 13.18 2.34
C GLY A 43 3.95 13.92 2.56
N VAL A 44 2.90 13.19 2.94
CA VAL A 44 1.58 13.75 3.22
C VAL A 44 1.64 14.79 4.34
N ALA A 45 2.37 14.52 5.42
CA ALA A 45 2.52 15.46 6.53
C ALA A 45 3.17 16.79 6.10
N ARG A 46 4.11 16.76 5.14
CA ARG A 46 4.77 17.97 4.61
C ARG A 46 3.88 18.81 3.70
N LEU A 47 2.80 18.25 3.14
CA LEU A 47 1.88 19.01 2.28
C LEU A 47 1.22 20.17 3.03
N GLY A 48 0.83 19.92 4.29
CA GLY A 48 -0.04 20.82 5.04
C GLY A 48 -1.39 21.05 4.36
N ASP A 49 -2.20 21.92 4.97
CA ASP A 49 -3.55 22.23 4.51
C ASP A 49 -3.59 22.81 3.10
N GLU A 50 -2.63 23.67 2.74
CA GLU A 50 -2.56 24.29 1.42
C GLU A 50 -2.18 23.27 0.34
N GLY A 51 -1.17 22.43 0.60
CA GLY A 51 -0.73 21.41 -0.36
C GLY A 51 -1.81 20.39 -0.68
N LEU A 52 -2.68 20.06 0.30
CA LEU A 52 -3.82 19.16 0.08
C LEU A 52 -4.88 19.72 -0.89
N ARG A 53 -4.95 21.04 -1.08
CA ARG A 53 -5.95 21.68 -1.96
C ARG A 53 -5.46 21.91 -3.39
N VAL A 54 -4.15 21.78 -3.64
CA VAL A 54 -3.56 21.97 -4.97
C VAL A 54 -3.92 20.79 -5.89
N PRO A 55 -4.14 21.01 -7.20
CA PRO A 55 -4.30 19.93 -8.16
C PRO A 55 -3.14 18.92 -8.12
N VAL A 56 -3.47 17.64 -8.22
CA VAL A 56 -2.53 16.53 -8.06
C VAL A 56 -1.53 16.41 -9.22
N GLY A 57 -1.90 16.90 -10.41
CA GLY A 57 -1.01 17.00 -11.57
C GLY A 57 -0.99 15.79 -12.50
N ALA A 58 -0.23 15.93 -13.59
CA ALA A 58 -0.25 15.05 -14.77
C ALA A 58 0.20 13.60 -14.52
N GLU A 59 0.82 13.32 -13.37
CA GLU A 59 1.22 11.96 -12.97
C GLU A 59 0.03 11.09 -12.57
N GLU A 60 -1.17 11.67 -12.44
CA GLU A 60 -2.41 10.97 -12.08
C GLU A 60 -3.47 10.98 -13.19
N PRO A 61 -4.36 9.98 -13.25
CA PRO A 61 -5.43 9.92 -14.26
C PRO A 61 -6.43 11.09 -14.22
N PHE A 62 -6.55 11.75 -13.07
CA PHE A 62 -7.42 12.90 -12.84
C PHE A 62 -6.58 14.09 -12.37
N PRO A 63 -5.83 14.74 -13.28
CA PRO A 63 -4.78 15.68 -12.89
C PRO A 63 -5.29 16.96 -12.21
N ASP A 64 -6.55 17.33 -12.48
CA ASP A 64 -7.20 18.52 -11.90
C ASP A 64 -7.82 18.25 -10.53
N ALA A 65 -7.88 16.99 -10.08
CA ALA A 65 -8.39 16.64 -8.76
C ALA A 65 -7.43 17.14 -7.65
N PRO A 66 -7.93 17.55 -6.48
CA PRO A 66 -7.06 17.99 -5.38
C PRO A 66 -6.18 16.84 -4.87
N MET A 67 -4.99 17.16 -4.38
CA MET A 67 -4.08 16.20 -3.75
C MET A 67 -4.76 15.41 -2.62
N ALA A 68 -5.69 16.02 -1.89
CA ALA A 68 -6.51 15.34 -0.88
C ALA A 68 -7.28 14.13 -1.44
N ASP A 69 -7.80 14.19 -2.67
CA ASP A 69 -8.53 13.08 -3.28
C ASP A 69 -7.60 11.91 -3.55
N LEU A 70 -6.37 12.17 -4.00
CA LEU A 70 -5.35 11.13 -4.13
C LEU A 70 -5.02 10.50 -2.77
N VAL A 71 -4.83 11.32 -1.73
CA VAL A 71 -4.52 10.80 -0.39
C VAL A 71 -5.64 9.90 0.13
N LEU A 72 -6.90 10.33 0.00
CA LEU A 72 -8.06 9.53 0.38
C LEU A 72 -8.15 8.22 -0.43
N HIS A 73 -7.91 8.29 -1.74
CA HIS A 73 -7.88 7.11 -2.60
C HIS A 73 -6.81 6.12 -2.13
N ILE A 74 -5.57 6.56 -1.90
CA ILE A 74 -4.49 5.66 -1.47
C ILE A 74 -4.76 5.07 -0.09
N HIS A 75 -5.31 5.85 0.85
CA HIS A 75 -5.69 5.32 2.16
C HIS A 75 -6.79 4.25 2.03
N ARG A 76 -7.79 4.46 1.17
CA ARG A 76 -8.81 3.45 0.87
C ARG A 76 -8.19 2.16 0.33
N GLU A 77 -7.31 2.26 -0.66
CA GLU A 77 -6.66 1.08 -1.27
C GLU A 77 -5.79 0.33 -0.26
N LEU A 78 -5.03 1.04 0.59
CA LEU A 78 -4.22 0.43 1.64
C LEU A 78 -5.09 -0.29 2.68
N ILE A 79 -6.14 0.36 3.18
CA ILE A 79 -7.05 -0.26 4.16
C ILE A 79 -7.72 -1.49 3.55
N HIS A 80 -8.19 -1.38 2.30
CA HIS A 80 -8.85 -2.47 1.60
C HIS A 80 -7.94 -3.69 1.46
N HIS A 81 -6.76 -3.55 0.86
CA HIS A 81 -5.87 -4.68 0.60
C HIS A 81 -5.19 -5.21 1.86
N LEU A 82 -4.85 -4.37 2.84
CA LEU A 82 -4.30 -4.87 4.10
C LEU A 82 -5.35 -5.61 4.92
N SER A 83 -6.64 -5.28 4.77
CA SER A 83 -7.73 -6.07 5.36
C SER A 83 -7.82 -7.46 4.72
N GLU A 84 -7.62 -7.57 3.40
CA GLU A 84 -7.54 -8.87 2.71
C GLU A 84 -6.35 -9.69 3.22
N VAL A 85 -5.18 -9.07 3.41
CA VAL A 85 -4.00 -9.72 4.00
C VAL A 85 -4.28 -10.20 5.43
N CYS A 86 -4.93 -9.37 6.27
CA CYS A 86 -5.34 -9.77 7.62
C CYS A 86 -6.27 -10.98 7.58
N LEU A 87 -7.28 -10.96 6.71
CA LEU A 87 -8.20 -12.10 6.53
C LEU A 87 -7.44 -13.38 6.14
N LEU A 88 -6.53 -13.30 5.18
CA LEU A 88 -5.73 -14.45 4.74
C LEU A 88 -4.84 -15.00 5.86
N ARG A 89 -4.23 -14.13 6.68
CA ARG A 89 -3.42 -14.54 7.83
C ARG A 89 -4.25 -15.26 8.89
N ASP A 90 -5.46 -14.78 9.15
CA ASP A 90 -6.39 -15.40 10.09
C ASP A 90 -6.88 -16.76 9.56
N LEU A 91 -7.29 -16.83 8.29
CA LEU A 91 -7.68 -18.09 7.64
C LEU A 91 -6.55 -19.12 7.64
N TYR A 92 -5.32 -18.72 7.33
CA TYR A 92 -4.16 -19.61 7.38
C TYR A 92 -3.96 -20.22 8.77
N ARG A 93 -4.06 -19.39 9.81
CA ARG A 93 -4.01 -19.87 11.20
C ARG A 93 -5.15 -20.83 11.49
N HIS A 94 -6.37 -20.53 11.06
CA HIS A 94 -7.52 -21.41 11.29
C HIS A 94 -7.46 -22.73 10.51
N GLN A 95 -6.83 -22.76 9.34
CA GLN A 95 -6.57 -24.01 8.59
C GLN A 95 -5.56 -24.91 9.30
N ALA A 96 -4.51 -24.34 9.88
CA ALA A 96 -3.51 -25.09 10.66
C ALA A 96 -4.07 -25.71 11.95
N HIS A 97 -5.24 -25.24 12.42
CA HIS A 97 -5.94 -25.74 13.61
C HIS A 97 -7.18 -26.58 13.29
N ALA A 98 -7.49 -26.81 12.00
CA ALA A 98 -8.47 -27.83 11.65
C ALA A 98 -7.86 -29.18 12.05
N PRO A 99 -8.50 -29.97 12.93
CA PRO A 99 -8.02 -31.33 13.18
C PRO A 99 -7.95 -32.00 11.82
N THR A 100 -6.80 -32.61 11.51
CA THR A 100 -6.73 -33.56 10.40
C THR A 100 -7.86 -34.53 10.63
N SER A 101 -8.89 -34.50 9.79
CA SER A 101 -9.99 -35.46 9.83
C SER A 101 -9.36 -36.83 9.64
N GLY A 102 -9.08 -37.48 10.76
CA GLY A 102 -8.50 -38.80 10.81
C GLY A 102 -9.54 -39.77 10.30
N GLY A 103 -9.38 -40.18 9.04
CA GLY A 103 -9.87 -41.43 8.48
C GLY A 103 -11.36 -41.50 8.14
N ILE A 104 -11.63 -41.99 6.93
CA ILE A 104 -12.55 -43.12 6.78
C ILE A 104 -11.76 -44.18 6.00
N ARG A 105 -11.38 -45.25 6.70
CA ARG A 105 -11.06 -46.56 6.10
C ARG A 105 -12.35 -47.35 5.99
#